data_AF-A0A536X0K8-F1
#
_entry.id   AF-A0A536X0K8-F1
#
_cell.length_a   1.000
_cell.length_b   1.000
_cell.length_c   1.000
_cell.angle_alpha   90.00
_cell.angle_beta   90.00
_cell.angle_gamma   90.00
#
_symmetry.space_group_name_H-M   'P 1'
#
loop_
_entity.id
_entity.type
_entity.pdbx_description
1 polymer ?
#
loop_
_entity_poly.entity_id
_entity_poly.type
_entity_poly.pdbx_seq_one_letter_code
_entity_poly.pdbx_strand_id
1 'polypeptide(L)'
;MEALLHEIAHYVALVVEAIAILIIAIGSIEALVNIFRALSRASGMQKRAVWLEFAGWLVAALTFQLAADIVNTSFSPTWDEVGRLAAVA
;
A
#
# COMPACT_ATOMS: atom_id res chain seq x y z
N MET A 1 -12.21 -10.77 -24.35
CA MET A 1 -11.30 -11.46 -23.41
C MET A 1 -10.40 -10.46 -22.68
N GLU A 2 -9.76 -9.52 -23.38
CA GLU A 2 -8.92 -8.47 -22.77
C GLU A 2 -9.67 -7.56 -21.78
N ALA A 3 -10.90 -7.12 -22.12
CA ALA A 3 -11.72 -6.32 -21.22
C ALA A 3 -12.02 -7.03 -19.87
N LEU A 4 -12.28 -8.34 -19.90
CA LEU A 4 -12.50 -9.13 -18.68
C LEU A 4 -11.22 -9.22 -17.85
N LEU A 5 -10.05 -9.33 -18.48
CA LEU A 5 -8.77 -9.35 -17.77
C LEU A 5 -8.45 -8.00 -17.14
N HIS A 6 -8.72 -6.89 -17.82
CA HIS A 6 -8.56 -5.54 -17.27
C HIS A 6 -9.44 -5.33 -16.03
N GLU A 7 -10.71 -5.76 -16.10
CA GLU A 7 -11.65 -5.63 -14.99
C GLU A 7 -11.21 -6.48 -13.79
N ILE A 8 -10.80 -7.74 -14.02
CA ILE A 8 -10.26 -8.60 -12.97
C ILE A 8 -9.00 -7.99 -12.35
N ALA A 9 -8.06 -7.50 -13.17
CA ALA A 9 -6.83 -6.88 -12.69
C ALA A 9 -7.11 -5.66 -11.81
N HIS A 10 -8.07 -4.83 -12.19
CA HIS A 10 -8.49 -3.68 -11.40
C HIS A 10 -9.02 -4.11 -10.02
N TYR A 11 -9.88 -5.11 -9.96
CA TYR A 11 -10.38 -5.63 -8.68
C TYR A 11 -9.28 -6.27 -7.83
N VAL A 12 -8.34 -6.99 -8.45
CA VAL A 12 -7.18 -7.56 -7.75
C VAL A 12 -6.32 -6.45 -7.15
N ALA A 13 -5.97 -5.43 -7.93
CA ALA A 13 -5.19 -4.30 -7.44
C ALA A 13 -5.89 -3.59 -6.27
N LEU A 14 -7.20 -3.34 -6.39
CA LEU A 14 -8.01 -2.71 -5.35
C LEU A 14 -8.02 -3.52 -4.04
N VAL A 15 -8.18 -4.84 -4.11
CA VAL A 15 -8.15 -5.71 -2.92
C VAL A 15 -6.78 -5.70 -2.27
N VAL A 16 -5.71 -5.77 -3.07
CA VAL A 16 -4.33 -5.73 -2.57
C VAL A 16 -4.01 -4.37 -1.92
N GLU A 17 -4.48 -3.27 -2.52
CA GLU A 17 -4.36 -1.93 -1.95
C GLU A 17 -5.13 -1.80 -0.63
N ALA A 18 -6.36 -2.35 -0.57
CA ALA A 18 -7.14 -2.38 0.66
C ALA A 18 -6.42 -3.15 1.78
N ILE A 19 -5.77 -4.27 1.47
CA ILE A 19 -4.94 -5.02 2.42
C ILE A 19 -3.79 -4.15 2.93
N ALA A 20 -3.07 -3.46 2.03
CA ALA A 20 -1.98 -2.56 2.43
C ALA A 20 -2.48 -1.46 3.38
N ILE A 21 -3.62 -0.83 3.07
CA ILE A 21 -4.25 0.20 3.91
C ILE A 21 -4.57 -0.37 5.30
N LEU A 22 -5.14 -1.58 5.36
CA LEU A 22 -5.45 -2.24 6.64
C LEU A 22 -4.19 -2.52 7.47
N ILE A 23 -3.11 -2.98 6.84
CA ILE A 23 -1.81 -3.20 7.50
C ILE A 23 -1.26 -1.89 8.07
N ILE A 24 -1.28 -0.80 7.29
CA ILE A 24 -0.85 0.53 7.76
C ILE A 24 -1.72 0.99 8.93
N ALA A 25 -3.04 0.84 8.83
CA ALA A 25 -3.97 1.27 9.85
C ALA A 25 -3.74 0.54 11.18
N ILE A 26 -3.63 -0.79 11.14
CA ILE A 26 -3.36 -1.62 12.33
C ILE A 26 -2.00 -1.26 12.93
N GLY A 27 -0.94 -1.24 12.12
CA GLY A 27 0.41 -0.91 12.58
C GLY A 27 0.51 0.50 13.17
N SER A 28 -0.23 1.46 12.61
CA SER A 28 -0.29 2.83 13.12
C SER A 28 -0.99 2.91 14.48
N ILE A 29 -2.10 2.18 14.66
CA ILE A 29 -2.81 2.11 15.95
C ILE A 29 -1.89 1.47 17.01
N GLU A 30 -1.24 0.35 16.69
CA GLU A 30 -0.33 -0.34 17.59
C GLU A 30 0.86 0.56 17.99
N ALA A 31 1.50 1.20 17.01
CA ALA A 31 2.60 2.13 17.24
C ALA A 31 2.17 3.29 18.14
N LEU A 32 0.99 3.87 17.92
CA LEU A 32 0.46 4.97 18.70
C LEU A 32 0.24 4.55 20.17
N VAL A 33 -0.40 3.39 20.39
CA VAL A 33 -0.60 2.83 21.75
C VAL A 33 0.74 2.60 22.45
N ASN A 34 1.73 2.04 21.75
CA ASN A 34 3.04 1.74 22.31
C ASN A 34 3.86 3.01 22.60
N ILE A 35 3.76 4.05 21.76
CA ILE A 35 4.37 5.37 22.00
C ILE A 35 3.80 6.00 23.27
N PHE A 36 2.47 6.00 23.45
CA PHE A 36 1.85 6.56 24.65
C PHE A 36 2.27 5.82 25.93
N ARG A 37 2.36 4.48 25.88
CA ARG A 37 2.89 3.69 27.01
C ARG A 37 4.34 4.04 27.31
N ALA A 38 5.17 4.19 26.27
CA ALA A 38 6.59 4.46 26.39
C ALA A 38 6.90 5.89 26.90
N LEU A 39 5.97 6.83 26.75
CA LEU A 39 6.17 8.23 27.16
C LEU A 39 6.36 8.40 28.67
N SER A 40 5.84 7.46 29.48
CA SER A 40 5.82 7.61 30.94
C SER A 40 7.14 7.20 31.62
N ARG A 41 7.85 6.17 31.16
CA ARG A 41 9.08 5.63 31.81
C ARG A 41 10.04 4.85 30.89
N ALA A 42 9.90 4.89 29.56
CA ALA A 42 10.68 4.02 28.69
C ALA A 42 12.10 4.55 28.39
N SER A 43 13.08 3.64 28.46
CA SER A 43 14.45 3.87 28.03
C SER A 43 14.53 4.16 26.52
N GLY A 44 15.63 4.78 26.07
CA GLY A 44 15.87 5.03 24.64
C GLY A 44 15.79 3.77 23.77
N MET A 45 16.15 2.61 24.33
CA MET A 45 16.10 1.32 23.64
C MET A 45 14.65 0.84 23.39
N GLN A 46 13.74 1.08 24.34
CA GLN A 46 12.32 0.76 24.17
C GLN A 46 11.65 1.68 23.15
N LYS A 47 11.98 2.98 23.14
CA LYS A 47 11.50 3.90 22.09
C LYS A 47 11.95 3.44 20.70
N ARG A 48 13.21 3.00 20.56
CA ARG A 48 13.73 2.46 19.30
C ARG A 48 13.00 1.18 18.88
N ALA A 49 12.67 0.30 19.81
CA ALA A 49 11.91 -0.92 19.50
C ALA A 49 10.56 -0.61 18.85
N VAL A 50 9.78 0.32 19.41
CA VAL A 50 8.49 0.73 18.84
C VAL A 50 8.63 1.26 17.41
N TRP A 51 9.68 2.05 17.14
CA TRP A 51 9.96 2.54 15.78
C TRP A 51 10.32 1.43 14.80
N LEU A 52 11.09 0.42 15.24
CA LEU A 52 11.47 -0.71 14.40
C LEU A 52 10.28 -1.62 14.08
N GLU A 53 9.40 -1.85 15.06
CA GLU A 53 8.14 -2.58 14.86
C GLU A 53 7.24 -1.86 13.85
N PHE A 54 7.04 -0.54 14.03
CA PHE A 54 6.27 0.26 13.08
C PHE A 54 6.90 0.28 11.68
N ALA A 55 8.22 0.36 11.57
CA ALA A 55 8.90 0.24 10.28
C ALA A 55 8.61 -1.11 9.61
N GLY A 56 8.54 -2.20 10.37
CA GLY A 56 8.14 -3.51 9.86
C GLY A 56 6.73 -3.52 9.26
N TRP A 57 5.76 -2.90 9.95
CA TRP A 57 4.39 -2.71 9.45
C TRP A 57 4.37 -1.92 8.14
N LEU A 58 5.13 -0.82 8.05
CA LEU A 58 5.20 -0.01 6.84
C LEU A 58 5.85 -0.75 5.67
N VAL A 59 6.94 -1.48 5.91
CA VAL A 59 7.59 -2.29 4.87
C VAL A 59 6.64 -3.38 4.36
N ALA A 60 5.89 -4.03 5.25
CA ALA A 60 4.89 -5.01 4.86
C ALA A 60 3.79 -4.37 4.01
N ALA A 61 3.27 -3.20 4.37
CA ALA A 61 2.27 -2.53 3.55
C ALA A 61 2.81 -2.08 2.19
N LEU A 62 4.04 -1.57 2.14
CA LEU A 62 4.68 -1.10 0.90
C LEU A 62 4.84 -2.23 -0.12
N THR A 63 5.12 -3.47 0.31
CA THR A 63 5.21 -4.60 -0.63
C THR A 63 3.87 -4.93 -1.27
N PHE A 64 2.76 -4.77 -0.53
CA PHE A 64 1.41 -4.90 -1.10
C PHE A 64 1.08 -3.72 -2.02
N GLN A 65 1.41 -2.48 -1.65
CA GLN A 65 1.20 -1.33 -2.54
C GLN A 65 1.95 -1.50 -3.86
N LEU A 66 3.23 -1.92 -3.79
CA LEU A 66 4.03 -2.20 -4.99
C LEU A 66 3.39 -3.31 -5.84
N ALA A 67 2.84 -4.35 -5.23
CA ALA A 67 2.14 -5.40 -5.95
C ALA A 67 0.87 -4.86 -6.66
N ALA A 68 0.08 -4.02 -6.00
CA ALA A 68 -1.08 -3.37 -6.62
C ALA A 68 -0.68 -2.46 -7.80
N ASP A 69 0.41 -1.69 -7.65
CA ASP A 69 0.93 -0.82 -8.71
C ASP A 69 1.44 -1.61 -9.92
N ILE A 70 2.12 -2.75 -9.70
CA ILE A 70 2.54 -3.65 -10.78
C ILE A 70 1.33 -4.17 -11.55
N VAL A 71 0.26 -4.58 -10.85
CA VAL A 71 -0.97 -5.05 -11.49
C VAL A 71 -1.60 -3.92 -12.31
N ASN A 72 -1.80 -2.74 -11.72
CA ASN A 72 -2.40 -1.59 -12.42
C ASN A 72 -1.61 -1.18 -13.67
N THR A 73 -0.28 -1.16 -13.59
CA THR A 73 0.57 -0.73 -14.71
C THR A 73 0.66 -1.78 -15.82
N SER A 74 0.54 -3.07 -15.49
CA SER A 74 0.56 -4.17 -16.46
C SER A 74 -0.66 -4.18 -17.40
N PHE A 75 -1.74 -3.51 -17.03
CA PHE A 75 -2.97 -3.38 -17.81
C PHE A 75 -3.32 -1.91 -18.13
N SER A 76 -2.32 -1.02 -18.11
CA SER A 76 -2.51 0.37 -18.53
C SER A 76 -2.62 0.46 -20.06
N PRO A 77 -3.46 1.37 -20.60
CA PRO A 77 -3.63 1.51 -22.05
C PRO A 77 -2.31 1.86 -22.72
N THR A 78 -2.12 1.35 -23.93
CA THR A 78 -0.90 1.61 -24.70
C THR A 78 -0.83 3.07 -25.14
N TRP A 79 0.39 3.56 -25.41
CA TRP A 79 0.59 4.92 -25.91
C TRP A 79 -0.17 5.23 -27.20
N ASP A 80 -0.42 4.23 -28.07
CA ASP A 80 -1.23 4.41 -29.27
C ASP A 80 -2.70 4.66 -28.93
N GLU A 81 -3.24 3.92 -27.96
CA GLU A 81 -4.63 4.10 -27.50
C GLU A 81 -4.84 5.46 -26.83
N VAL A 82 -3.90 5.87 -25.97
CA VAL A 82 -3.91 7.19 -25.33
C VAL A 82 -3.77 8.29 -26.39
N GLY A 83 -2.88 8.13 -27.38
CA GLY A 83 -2.69 9.07 -28.48
C GLY A 83 -3.92 9.20 -29.38
N ARG A 84 -4.60 8.10 -29.68
CA ARG A 84 -5.88 8.10 -30.40
C ARG A 84 -6.97 8.83 -29.62
N LEU A 85 -7.06 8.61 -28.30
CA LEU A 85 -8.02 9.29 -27.44
C LEU A 85 -7.77 10.80 -27.41
N ALA A 86 -6.52 11.22 -27.32
CA ALA A 86 -6.12 12.64 -27.34
C ALA A 86 -6.38 13.32 -28.68
N ALA A 87 -6.41 12.57 -29.80
CA ALA A 87 -6.69 13.12 -31.12
C ALA A 87 -8.19 13.36 -31.38
N VAL A 88 -9.08 12.74 -30.59
CA VAL A 88 -10.54 12.87 -30.72
C VAL A 88 -11.19 13.70 -29.61
N ALA A 89 -10.43 14.10 -28.59
CA ALA A 89 -10.84 14.99 -27.50
C ALA A 89 -10.52 16.45 -27.85
#